data_AF-A0A518HQK0-F1
#
_entry.id   AF-A0A518HQK0-F1
#
_cell.length_a   1.000
_cell.length_b   1.000
_cell.length_c   1.000
_cell.angle_alpha   90.00
_cell.angle_beta   90.00
_cell.angle_gamma   90.00
#
_symmetry.space_group_name_H-M   'P 1'
#
loop_
_entity.id
_entity.type
_entity.pdbx_description
1 polymer ?
#
loop_
_entity_poly.entity_id
_entity_poly.type
_entity_poly.pdbx_seq_one_letter_code
_entity_poly.pdbx_strand_id
1 'polypeptide(L)'
;MSESVLLTDDEPVDPDDELLVAYLDDELDDAERKAVEKRLVAETEFQRRLQTLQTGWEWLDELPSESNNEKLVESTIELLVADIIPEKQSEAGWVSQHWRHLVFVALLVAGFAAGAIGVSIANRIALSNDLAELAIAEDHEAYKLGDNFSFFYQLAYNPRWQNMIETMEQVGQREMAPASVVASIPLQDRDAALQSLPTETREKLVVRWEAYRGYSEETKQELRRIANEVRNAKDSEKLLQTMKAASVWIESVGEELRDDLQSTDEAVRQNAIDLAIDITMNDLARDSGKLISEETSDRIYLWLQLLLKERLEQIPDLAAGIERGKAMLQEQGRDDQWAEYFMLRAMVDDRDWRGRGSGSSAFGGGLRMGLGGGGPRGPGGGGPGNGRPAPAAADASGGGDQRDPGRRPPPPRIPPVTDREYQDLKALLDDQAREDLSALTSLSTELAGDVVAVNDTLRTWTLESLRRNSPAFQADESTPLDRYRAREEPDVLDLLPPEEIMKAIYYRPDRRRGRR
;
A
#
# COMPACT_ATOMS: atom_id res chain seq x y z
N MET A 1 40.28 23.16 30.47
CA MET A 1 40.67 23.86 29.24
C MET A 1 41.46 22.85 28.43
N SER A 2 40.80 22.24 27.46
CA SER A 2 41.37 21.21 26.59
C SER A 2 42.04 21.92 25.42
N GLU A 3 43.31 21.61 25.17
CA GLU A 3 44.08 22.16 24.07
C GLU A 3 43.41 21.77 22.74
N SER A 4 42.96 22.77 21.99
CA SER A 4 42.52 22.59 20.60
C SER A 4 43.77 22.34 19.75
N VAL A 5 44.04 21.06 19.49
CA VAL A 5 45.00 20.63 18.48
C VAL A 5 44.46 21.11 17.12
N LEU A 6 45.10 22.13 16.56
CA LEU A 6 44.90 22.53 15.17
C LEU A 6 45.50 21.41 14.31
N LEU A 7 44.64 20.72 13.53
CA LEU A 7 45.09 19.80 12.49
C LEU A 7 46.06 20.54 11.57
N THR A 8 47.32 20.18 11.62
CA THR A 8 48.30 20.51 10.59
C THR A 8 48.20 19.45 9.50
N ASP A 9 48.13 19.88 8.24
CA ASP A 9 47.99 19.12 6.98
C ASP A 9 49.05 18.01 6.72
N ASP A 10 49.91 17.69 7.69
CA ASP A 10 51.05 16.76 7.59
C ASP A 10 50.85 15.45 8.40
N GLU A 11 49.66 15.21 8.97
CA GLU A 11 49.36 13.95 9.66
C GLU A 11 49.00 12.86 8.62
N PRO A 12 49.67 11.70 8.60
CA PRO A 12 49.41 10.68 7.60
C PRO A 12 47.97 10.16 7.76
N VAL A 13 47.17 10.32 6.69
CA VAL A 13 45.82 9.76 6.61
C VAL A 13 45.90 8.24 6.77
N ASP A 14 45.02 7.68 7.59
CA ASP A 14 44.95 6.23 7.76
C ASP A 14 44.55 5.60 6.41
N PRO A 15 45.35 4.66 5.86
CA PRO A 15 45.05 4.04 4.56
C PRO A 15 43.68 3.33 4.52
N ASP A 16 43.15 2.92 5.68
CA ASP A 16 41.80 2.36 5.76
C ASP A 16 40.71 3.41 5.53
N ASP A 17 40.93 4.67 5.91
CA ASP A 17 39.97 5.75 5.71
C ASP A 17 39.95 6.19 4.24
N GLU A 18 41.11 6.24 3.57
CA GLU A 18 41.19 6.49 2.12
C GLU A 18 40.42 5.42 1.32
N LEU A 19 40.59 4.14 1.70
CA LEU A 19 39.91 3.03 1.04
C LEU A 19 38.38 3.05 1.26
N LEU A 20 37.93 3.46 2.44
CA LEU A 20 36.50 3.59 2.76
C LEU A 20 35.86 4.80 2.05
N VAL A 21 36.58 5.91 1.91
CA VAL A 21 36.11 7.07 1.12
C VAL A 21 35.97 6.70 -0.35
N ALA A 22 36.99 6.05 -0.94
CA ALA A 22 36.91 5.57 -2.32
C ALA A 22 35.77 4.55 -2.53
N TYR A 23 35.41 3.76 -1.51
CA TYR A 23 34.25 2.87 -1.55
C TYR A 23 32.92 3.64 -1.56
N LEU A 24 32.81 4.72 -0.78
CA LEU A 24 31.62 5.58 -0.75
C LEU A 24 31.41 6.36 -2.05
N ASP A 25 32.50 6.84 -2.65
CA ASP A 25 32.49 7.63 -3.91
C ASP A 25 32.38 6.76 -5.17
N ASP A 26 32.25 5.43 -5.02
CA ASP A 26 32.16 4.45 -6.11
C ASP A 26 33.43 4.34 -6.98
N GLU A 27 34.59 4.80 -6.50
CA GLU A 27 35.85 4.85 -7.25
C GLU A 27 36.65 3.53 -7.22
N LEU A 28 36.28 2.57 -6.37
CA LEU A 28 36.97 1.27 -6.29
C LEU A 28 36.62 0.33 -7.44
N ASP A 29 37.64 -0.42 -7.91
CA ASP A 29 37.44 -1.49 -8.89
C ASP A 29 36.70 -2.70 -8.29
N ASP A 30 36.22 -3.62 -9.15
CA ASP A 30 35.44 -4.79 -8.73
C ASP A 30 36.17 -5.72 -7.74
N ALA A 31 37.51 -5.76 -7.79
CA ALA A 31 38.30 -6.63 -6.94
C ALA A 31 38.55 -5.98 -5.57
N GLU A 32 38.86 -4.69 -5.57
CA GLU A 32 39.04 -3.86 -4.37
C GLU A 32 37.72 -3.73 -3.60
N ARG A 33 36.62 -3.48 -4.29
CA ARG A 33 35.27 -3.41 -3.70
C ARG A 33 34.89 -4.70 -2.98
N LYS A 34 35.11 -5.87 -3.61
CA LYS A 34 34.87 -7.18 -2.97
C LYS A 34 35.75 -7.41 -1.75
N ALA A 35 36.99 -6.88 -1.76
CA ALA A 35 37.88 -6.97 -0.61
C ALA A 35 37.38 -6.09 0.55
N VAL A 36 36.93 -4.87 0.26
CA VAL A 36 36.31 -3.96 1.24
C VAL A 36 35.04 -4.55 1.83
N GLU A 37 34.11 -5.05 1.00
CA GLU A 37 32.88 -5.70 1.46
C GLU A 37 33.16 -6.90 2.38
N LYS A 38 34.17 -7.71 2.03
CA LYS A 38 34.58 -8.84 2.86
C LYS A 38 35.12 -8.39 4.22
N ARG A 39 35.90 -7.29 4.26
CA ARG A 39 36.39 -6.69 5.50
C ARG A 39 35.26 -6.08 6.31
N LEU A 40 34.33 -5.37 5.67
CA LEU A 40 33.13 -4.83 6.32
C LEU A 40 32.34 -5.94 7.02
N VAL A 41 32.17 -7.13 6.43
CA VAL A 41 31.47 -8.23 7.11
C VAL A 41 32.27 -8.81 8.28
N ALA A 42 33.60 -8.85 8.17
CA ALA A 42 34.47 -9.53 9.14
C ALA A 42 34.93 -8.64 10.32
N GLU A 43 35.03 -7.33 10.13
CA GLU A 43 35.69 -6.39 11.03
C GLU A 43 34.70 -5.31 11.52
N THR A 44 34.22 -5.45 12.76
CA THR A 44 33.27 -4.50 13.36
C THR A 44 33.85 -3.08 13.52
N GLU A 45 35.16 -2.94 13.71
CA GLU A 45 35.81 -1.63 13.79
C GLU A 45 35.78 -0.90 12.43
N PHE A 46 36.01 -1.63 11.33
CA PHE A 46 35.96 -1.11 9.97
C PHE A 46 34.54 -0.65 9.58
N GLN A 47 33.51 -1.38 10.05
CA GLN A 47 32.10 -0.94 9.94
C GLN A 47 31.84 0.38 10.66
N ARG A 48 32.33 0.52 11.91
CA ARG A 48 32.14 1.75 12.70
C ARG A 48 32.81 2.96 12.06
N ARG A 49 33.98 2.77 11.43
CA ARG A 49 34.66 3.83 10.68
C ARG A 49 33.85 4.25 9.45
N LEU A 50 33.35 3.29 8.66
CA LEU A 50 32.47 3.59 7.52
C LEU A 50 31.22 4.38 7.96
N GLN A 51 30.57 3.95 9.05
CA GLN A 51 29.41 4.64 9.60
C GLN A 51 29.75 6.07 10.06
N THR A 52 30.92 6.27 10.67
CA THR A 52 31.38 7.61 11.10
C THR A 52 31.61 8.53 9.90
N LEU A 53 32.20 8.02 8.82
CA LEU A 53 32.39 8.78 7.57
C LEU A 53 31.03 9.12 6.94
N GLN A 54 30.09 8.17 6.85
CA GLN A 54 28.74 8.40 6.33
C GLN A 54 27.99 9.48 7.11
N THR A 55 27.98 9.40 8.44
CA THR A 55 27.33 10.42 9.28
C THR A 55 28.01 11.80 9.13
N GLY A 56 29.33 11.83 8.93
CA GLY A 56 30.05 13.07 8.63
C GLY A 56 29.58 13.73 7.33
N TRP A 57 29.32 12.93 6.29
CA TRP A 57 28.77 13.42 5.02
C TRP A 57 27.31 13.87 5.15
N GLU A 58 26.48 13.11 5.86
CA GLU A 58 25.08 13.52 6.15
C GLU A 58 25.04 14.88 6.87
N TRP A 59 25.95 15.13 7.81
CA TRP A 59 26.06 16.44 8.46
C TRP A 59 26.52 17.55 7.52
N LEU A 60 27.38 17.26 6.53
CA LEU A 60 27.77 18.22 5.50
C LEU A 60 26.59 18.57 4.58
N ASP A 61 25.74 17.58 4.27
CA ASP A 61 24.52 17.79 3.48
C ASP A 61 23.43 18.54 4.28
N GLU A 62 23.36 18.31 5.60
CA GLU A 62 22.48 19.05 6.52
C GLU A 62 22.98 20.46 6.83
N LEU A 63 24.22 20.83 6.45
CA LEU A 63 24.65 22.21 6.57
C LEU A 63 23.66 23.08 5.79
N PRO A 64 23.05 24.08 6.44
CA PRO A 64 22.09 24.94 5.78
C PRO A 64 22.79 25.56 4.59
N SER A 65 22.35 25.18 3.38
CA SER A 65 22.74 25.89 2.17
C SER A 65 22.40 27.35 2.42
N GLU A 66 23.42 28.19 2.57
CA GLU A 66 23.20 29.61 2.76
C GLU A 66 22.37 30.06 1.56
N SER A 67 21.10 30.39 1.80
CA SER A 67 20.22 30.95 0.78
C SER A 67 21.00 32.11 0.17
N ASN A 68 21.37 31.99 -1.12
CA ASN A 68 22.17 32.98 -1.84
C ASN A 68 21.68 34.38 -1.47
N ASN A 69 22.36 35.02 -0.52
CA ASN A 69 21.87 36.27 0.03
C ASN A 69 22.22 37.29 -1.04
N GLU A 70 21.25 37.65 -1.88
CA GLU A 70 21.44 38.56 -3.02
C GLU A 70 22.14 39.86 -2.57
N LYS A 71 21.98 40.25 -1.30
CA LYS A 71 22.67 41.38 -0.67
C LYS A 71 24.17 41.20 -0.47
N LEU A 72 24.69 39.99 -0.27
CA LEU A 72 26.13 39.72 -0.22
C LEU A 72 26.76 39.79 -1.61
N VAL A 73 26.05 39.31 -2.64
CA VAL A 73 26.46 39.48 -4.04
C VAL A 73 26.40 40.96 -4.44
N GLU A 74 25.35 41.67 -4.05
CA GLU A 74 25.20 43.12 -4.25
C GLU A 74 26.30 43.91 -3.51
N SER A 75 26.61 43.55 -2.26
CA SER A 75 27.68 44.18 -1.47
C SER A 75 29.07 43.87 -2.02
N THR A 76 29.31 42.69 -2.57
CA THR A 76 30.61 42.33 -3.20
C THR A 76 30.77 43.03 -4.54
N ILE A 77 29.68 43.20 -5.30
CA ILE A 77 29.66 44.04 -6.51
C ILE A 77 29.83 45.51 -6.14
N GLU A 78 29.19 46.03 -5.10
CA GLU A 78 29.41 47.41 -4.62
C GLU A 78 30.85 47.65 -4.17
N LEU A 79 31.48 46.68 -3.48
CA LEU A 79 32.88 46.77 -3.07
C LEU A 79 33.82 46.78 -4.29
N LEU A 80 33.55 45.95 -5.31
CA LEU A 80 34.27 45.94 -6.59
C LEU A 80 34.04 47.24 -7.39
N VAL A 81 32.85 47.85 -7.28
CA VAL A 81 32.52 49.12 -7.95
C VAL A 81 33.13 50.32 -7.22
N ALA A 82 33.27 50.26 -5.89
CA ALA A 82 33.91 51.30 -5.09
C ALA A 82 35.43 51.38 -5.35
N ASP A 83 36.09 50.27 -5.66
CA ASP A 83 37.52 50.23 -6.00
C ASP A 83 37.82 50.72 -7.44
N ILE A 84 36.77 50.96 -8.25
CA ILE A 84 36.86 51.42 -9.65
C ILE A 84 36.60 52.93 -9.78
N ILE A 85 36.50 53.69 -8.69
CA ILE A 85 36.43 55.16 -8.75
C ILE A 85 37.85 55.75 -8.55
N PRO A 86 38.63 56.00 -9.62
CA PRO A 86 39.92 56.66 -9.47
C PRO A 86 39.71 58.11 -9.01
N GLU A 87 40.31 58.44 -7.86
CA GLU A 87 40.44 59.81 -7.40
C GLU A 87 41.14 60.67 -8.46
N LYS A 88 40.51 61.82 -8.69
CA LYS A 88 40.73 62.73 -9.80
C LYS A 88 42.07 63.46 -9.64
N GLN A 89 43.11 63.02 -10.34
CA GLN A 89 44.24 63.89 -10.69
C GLN A 89 44.32 64.06 -12.21
N SER A 90 44.25 65.33 -12.59
CA SER A 90 44.30 65.82 -13.96
C SER A 90 45.72 65.69 -14.50
N GLU A 91 45.96 64.76 -15.43
CA GLU A 91 46.91 64.99 -16.52
C GLU A 91 46.40 64.30 -17.80
N ALA A 92 46.38 65.09 -18.87
CA ALA A 92 46.03 64.63 -20.20
C ALA A 92 47.08 63.60 -20.68
N GLY A 93 46.65 62.38 -21.00
CA GLY A 93 47.50 61.39 -21.69
C GLY A 93 47.27 59.92 -21.33
N TRP A 94 46.57 59.59 -20.24
CA TRP A 94 46.45 58.19 -19.77
C TRP A 94 45.31 57.41 -20.42
N VAL A 95 44.18 58.08 -20.70
CA VAL A 95 42.96 57.44 -21.25
C VAL A 95 43.21 56.81 -22.64
N SER A 96 44.05 57.40 -23.50
CA SER A 96 44.37 56.79 -24.80
C SER A 96 45.25 55.55 -24.69
N GLN A 97 46.03 55.42 -23.61
CA GLN A 97 46.94 54.30 -23.41
C GLN A 97 46.24 53.11 -22.73
N HIS A 98 45.21 53.36 -21.92
CA HIS A 98 44.47 52.32 -21.19
C HIS A 98 43.06 52.03 -21.76
N TRP A 99 42.60 52.76 -22.78
CA TRP A 99 41.33 52.49 -23.49
C TRP A 99 41.21 51.03 -23.93
N ARG A 100 42.31 50.41 -24.39
CA ARG A 100 42.32 49.00 -24.79
C ARG A 100 41.99 48.06 -23.62
N HIS A 101 42.48 48.35 -22.41
CA HIS A 101 42.18 47.58 -21.22
C HIS A 101 40.75 47.82 -20.73
N LEU A 102 40.25 49.07 -20.77
CA LEU A 102 38.86 49.38 -20.43
C LEU A 102 37.86 48.72 -21.38
N VAL A 103 38.14 48.69 -22.68
CA VAL A 103 37.31 47.96 -23.67
C VAL A 103 37.36 46.46 -23.42
N PHE A 104 38.52 45.91 -23.06
CA PHE A 104 38.65 44.49 -22.74
C PHE A 104 37.86 44.10 -21.48
N VAL A 105 37.94 44.90 -20.41
CA VAL A 105 37.15 44.69 -19.19
C VAL A 105 35.66 44.85 -19.46
N ALA A 106 35.26 45.87 -20.24
CA ALA A 106 33.86 46.05 -20.63
C ALA A 106 33.33 44.87 -21.47
N LEU A 107 34.15 44.30 -22.36
CA LEU A 107 33.80 43.08 -23.12
C LEU A 107 33.68 41.85 -22.22
N LEU A 108 34.54 41.71 -21.21
CA LEU A 108 34.43 40.63 -20.23
C LEU A 108 33.16 40.75 -19.38
N VAL A 109 32.84 41.95 -18.88
CA VAL A 109 31.62 42.21 -18.10
C VAL A 109 30.37 41.99 -18.97
N ALA A 110 30.37 42.48 -20.21
CA ALA A 110 29.28 42.25 -21.15
C ALA A 110 29.12 40.76 -21.51
N GLY A 111 30.23 40.04 -21.67
CA GLY A 111 30.23 38.59 -21.87
C GLY A 111 29.66 37.82 -20.69
N PHE A 112 30.02 38.22 -19.46
CA PHE A 112 29.47 37.64 -18.23
C PHE A 112 27.98 37.93 -18.08
N ALA A 113 27.55 39.18 -18.30
CA ALA A 113 26.15 39.57 -18.24
C ALA A 113 25.30 38.83 -19.30
N ALA A 114 25.81 38.69 -20.53
CA ALA A 114 25.16 37.90 -21.58
C ALA A 114 25.07 36.42 -21.21
N GLY A 115 26.12 35.87 -20.58
CA GLY A 115 26.11 34.50 -20.04
C GLY A 115 25.06 34.30 -18.94
N ALA A 116 25.00 35.19 -17.96
CA ALA A 116 24.03 35.14 -16.86
C ALA A 116 22.58 35.25 -17.36
N ILE A 117 22.31 36.15 -18.31
CA ILE A 117 21.00 36.27 -18.97
C ILE A 117 20.67 34.98 -19.73
N GLY A 118 21.64 34.41 -20.45
CA GLY A 118 21.48 33.15 -21.17
C GLY A 118 21.11 31.98 -20.25
N VAL A 119 21.80 31.83 -19.11
CA VAL A 119 21.51 30.81 -18.09
C VAL A 119 20.14 31.04 -17.46
N SER A 120 19.78 32.28 -17.13
CA SER A 120 18.47 32.60 -16.56
C SER A 120 17.31 32.24 -17.50
N ILE A 121 17.46 32.54 -18.80
CA ILE A 121 16.48 32.16 -19.83
C ILE A 121 16.41 30.63 -19.98
N ALA A 122 17.56 29.95 -20.03
CA ALA A 122 17.62 28.50 -20.12
C ALA A 122 16.93 27.82 -18.92
N ASN A 123 17.22 28.29 -17.69
CA ASN A 123 16.59 27.76 -16.48
C ASN A 123 15.08 28.00 -16.45
N ARG A 124 14.61 29.17 -16.92
CA ARG A 124 13.17 29.44 -17.02
C ARG A 124 12.48 28.50 -18.03
N ILE A 125 13.12 28.23 -19.16
CA ILE A 125 12.60 27.29 -20.15
C ILE A 125 12.58 25.87 -19.58
N ALA A 126 13.66 25.43 -18.94
CA ALA A 126 13.74 24.12 -18.28
C ALA A 126 12.64 23.96 -17.22
N LEU A 127 12.50 24.94 -16.31
CA LEU A 127 11.46 24.95 -15.29
C LEU A 127 10.05 24.90 -15.91
N SER A 128 9.81 25.66 -16.99
CA SER A 128 8.50 25.63 -17.66
C SER A 128 8.19 24.27 -18.30
N ASN A 129 9.21 23.58 -18.82
CA ASN A 129 9.05 22.23 -19.36
C ASN A 129 8.79 21.23 -18.23
N ASP A 130 9.54 21.31 -17.13
CA ASP A 130 9.35 20.44 -15.96
C ASP A 130 7.95 20.62 -15.35
N LEU A 131 7.47 21.86 -15.23
CA LEU A 131 6.11 22.15 -14.75
C LEU A 131 5.02 21.66 -15.72
N ALA A 132 5.29 21.67 -17.03
CA ALA A 132 4.38 21.12 -18.03
C ALA A 132 4.32 19.59 -17.93
N GLU A 133 5.48 18.95 -17.76
CA GLU A 133 5.62 17.50 -17.58
C GLU A 133 5.06 17.02 -16.24
N LEU A 134 5.13 17.83 -15.19
CA LEU A 134 4.59 17.50 -13.88
C LEU A 134 3.08 17.19 -13.93
N ALA A 135 2.33 17.89 -14.77
CA ALA A 135 0.90 17.58 -14.97
C ALA A 135 0.66 16.22 -15.65
N ILE A 136 1.62 15.71 -16.42
CA ILE A 136 1.57 14.38 -17.01
C ILE A 136 2.04 13.35 -15.97
N ALA A 137 3.10 13.68 -15.23
CA ALA A 137 3.63 12.85 -14.15
C ALA A 137 2.60 12.62 -13.04
N GLU A 138 1.75 13.60 -12.73
CA GLU A 138 0.69 13.48 -11.74
C GLU A 138 -0.25 12.28 -12.01
N ASP A 139 -0.55 12.01 -13.28
CA ASP A 139 -1.50 10.96 -13.70
C ASP A 139 -0.83 9.85 -14.53
N HIS A 140 0.49 9.70 -14.40
CA HIS A 140 1.26 8.80 -15.28
C HIS A 140 0.86 7.33 -15.15
N GLU A 141 0.42 6.88 -13.97
CA GLU A 141 -0.08 5.51 -13.75
C GLU A 141 -1.33 5.22 -14.59
N ALA A 142 -2.23 6.20 -14.69
CA ALA A 142 -3.43 6.09 -15.54
C ALA A 142 -3.03 5.97 -17.03
N TYR A 143 -2.05 6.77 -17.47
CA TYR A 143 -1.57 6.74 -18.86
C TYR A 143 -0.77 5.45 -19.18
N LYS A 144 -0.15 4.79 -18.19
CA LYS A 144 0.59 3.53 -18.40
C LYS A 144 -0.28 2.34 -18.80
N LEU A 145 -1.59 2.42 -18.56
CA LEU A 145 -2.52 1.36 -18.99
C LEU A 145 -2.69 1.29 -20.52
N GLY A 146 -2.16 2.26 -21.26
CA GLY A 146 -2.12 2.25 -22.72
C GLY A 146 -3.28 3.01 -23.37
N ASP A 147 -3.40 2.85 -24.69
CA ASP A 147 -4.30 3.61 -25.56
C ASP A 147 -5.61 2.88 -25.90
N ASN A 148 -5.96 1.84 -25.13
CA ASN A 148 -7.23 1.14 -25.27
C ASN A 148 -8.40 1.97 -24.69
N PHE A 149 -8.68 3.13 -25.29
CA PHE A 149 -9.79 4.00 -24.86
C PHE A 149 -11.14 3.30 -24.95
N SER A 150 -11.30 2.31 -25.84
CA SER A 150 -12.54 1.54 -25.93
C SER A 150 -12.85 0.82 -24.62
N PHE A 151 -11.84 0.25 -23.97
CA PHE A 151 -11.98 -0.36 -22.64
C PHE A 151 -12.37 0.66 -21.58
N PHE A 152 -11.69 1.82 -21.53
CA PHE A 152 -12.03 2.85 -20.54
C PHE A 152 -13.42 3.45 -20.77
N TYR A 153 -13.86 3.62 -22.01
CA TYR A 153 -15.25 4.01 -22.27
C TYR A 153 -16.23 2.92 -21.83
N GLN A 154 -15.91 1.64 -22.05
CA GLN A 154 -16.75 0.54 -21.55
C GLN A 154 -16.89 0.59 -20.02
N LEU A 155 -15.79 0.80 -19.27
CA LEU A 155 -15.84 1.00 -17.82
C LEU A 155 -16.62 2.27 -17.44
N ALA A 156 -16.31 3.39 -18.07
CA ALA A 156 -16.91 4.70 -17.78
C ALA A 156 -18.42 4.71 -17.98
N TYR A 157 -18.96 3.82 -18.81
CA TYR A 157 -20.40 3.69 -19.08
C TYR A 157 -21.02 2.41 -18.49
N ASN A 158 -20.24 1.57 -17.80
CA ASN A 158 -20.75 0.39 -17.11
C ASN A 158 -21.28 0.79 -15.71
N PRO A 159 -22.59 0.70 -15.45
CA PRO A 159 -23.16 1.07 -14.15
C PRO A 159 -22.67 0.19 -13.00
N ARG A 160 -22.38 -1.10 -13.26
CA ARG A 160 -21.87 -2.03 -12.23
C ARG A 160 -20.49 -1.60 -11.77
N TRP A 161 -19.63 -1.22 -12.72
CA TRP A 161 -18.30 -0.72 -12.41
C TRP A 161 -18.33 0.60 -11.64
N GLN A 162 -19.19 1.55 -12.05
CA GLN A 162 -19.33 2.84 -11.35
C GLN A 162 -19.76 2.64 -9.89
N ASN A 163 -20.78 1.83 -9.64
CA ASN A 163 -21.25 1.52 -8.30
C ASN A 163 -20.17 0.78 -7.49
N MET A 164 -19.40 -0.12 -8.12
CA MET A 164 -18.29 -0.80 -7.44
C MET A 164 -17.24 0.21 -6.97
N ILE A 165 -16.83 1.15 -7.83
CA ILE A 165 -15.86 2.18 -7.46
C ILE A 165 -16.40 3.09 -6.36
N GLU A 166 -17.66 3.54 -6.46
CA GLU A 166 -18.32 4.32 -5.42
C GLU A 166 -18.36 3.56 -4.08
N THR A 167 -18.67 2.27 -4.11
CA THR A 167 -18.67 1.42 -2.92
C THR A 167 -17.26 1.23 -2.36
N MET A 168 -16.23 1.10 -3.20
CA MET A 168 -14.83 1.03 -2.76
C MET A 168 -14.38 2.33 -2.08
N GLU A 169 -14.78 3.49 -2.61
CA GLU A 169 -14.46 4.79 -2.01
C GLU A 169 -15.20 5.00 -0.68
N GLN A 170 -16.50 4.66 -0.63
CA GLN A 170 -17.32 4.78 0.57
C GLN A 170 -16.86 3.82 1.68
N VAL A 171 -16.83 2.53 1.39
CA VAL A 171 -16.57 1.50 2.39
C VAL A 171 -15.08 1.41 2.69
N GLY A 172 -14.25 1.33 1.64
CA GLY A 172 -12.80 1.12 1.76
C GLY A 172 -12.03 2.33 2.25
N GLN A 173 -12.66 3.51 2.34
CA GLN A 173 -12.02 4.78 2.72
C GLN A 173 -10.77 5.09 1.88
N ARG A 174 -10.76 4.64 0.62
CA ARG A 174 -9.66 4.80 -0.32
C ARG A 174 -10.15 5.54 -1.54
N GLU A 175 -9.55 6.69 -1.83
CA GLU A 175 -9.80 7.42 -3.08
C GLU A 175 -9.27 6.60 -4.26
N MET A 176 -10.14 6.30 -5.23
CA MET A 176 -9.78 5.54 -6.43
C MET A 176 -9.37 6.48 -7.57
N ALA A 177 -9.96 7.66 -7.65
CA ALA A 177 -9.63 8.68 -8.64
C ALA A 177 -9.33 10.04 -7.97
N PRO A 178 -8.15 10.21 -7.33
CA PRO A 178 -7.82 11.47 -6.65
C PRO A 178 -7.87 12.65 -7.62
N ALA A 179 -8.34 13.82 -7.22
CA ALA A 179 -8.44 14.96 -8.15
C ALA A 179 -7.05 15.38 -8.70
N SER A 180 -6.97 15.70 -9.99
CA SER A 180 -5.73 16.22 -10.59
C SER A 180 -5.56 17.69 -10.20
N VAL A 181 -4.59 17.97 -9.34
CA VAL A 181 -4.29 19.29 -8.80
C VAL A 181 -3.49 20.11 -9.82
N VAL A 182 -2.40 19.55 -10.34
CA VAL A 182 -1.44 20.29 -11.19
C VAL A 182 -2.01 20.51 -12.58
N ALA A 183 -2.67 19.50 -13.16
CA ALA A 183 -3.25 19.59 -14.49
C ALA A 183 -4.30 20.71 -14.63
N SER A 184 -5.02 21.03 -13.56
CA SER A 184 -6.06 22.06 -13.52
C SER A 184 -5.51 23.50 -13.49
N ILE A 185 -4.24 23.68 -13.10
CA ILE A 185 -3.62 24.99 -12.90
C ILE A 185 -2.94 25.44 -14.21
N PRO A 186 -3.15 26.69 -14.67
CA PRO A 186 -2.42 27.26 -15.81
C PRO A 186 -0.91 27.22 -15.59
N LEU A 187 -0.13 26.90 -16.63
CA LEU A 187 1.33 26.68 -16.53
C LEU A 187 2.09 27.81 -15.83
N GLN A 188 1.69 29.07 -16.07
CA GLN A 188 2.30 30.27 -15.50
C GLN A 188 2.10 30.42 -13.97
N ASP A 189 1.06 29.79 -13.43
CA ASP A 189 0.66 29.92 -12.02
C ASP A 189 1.05 28.67 -11.20
N ARG A 190 1.57 27.61 -11.85
CA ARG A 190 1.86 26.32 -11.22
C ARG A 190 2.91 26.41 -10.11
N ASP A 191 4.00 27.14 -10.32
CA ASP A 191 5.07 27.25 -9.31
C ASP A 191 4.55 27.81 -7.99
N ALA A 192 3.86 28.96 -8.04
CA ALA A 192 3.25 29.58 -6.87
C ALA A 192 2.16 28.68 -6.23
N ALA A 193 1.35 28.01 -7.05
CA ALA A 193 0.33 27.10 -6.55
C ALA A 193 0.92 25.88 -5.84
N LEU A 194 1.97 25.26 -6.41
CA LEU A 194 2.69 24.13 -5.80
C LEU A 194 3.27 24.48 -4.43
N GLN A 195 3.77 25.71 -4.25
CA GLN A 195 4.29 26.17 -2.95
C GLN A 195 3.20 26.27 -1.88
N SER A 196 1.94 26.51 -2.29
CA SER A 196 0.78 26.61 -1.38
C SER A 196 0.09 25.29 -1.07
N LEU A 197 0.47 24.20 -1.76
CA LEU A 197 -0.16 22.89 -1.53
C LEU A 197 0.20 22.33 -0.14
N PRO A 198 -0.72 21.56 0.49
CA PRO A 198 -0.42 20.81 1.70
C PRO A 198 0.81 19.91 1.50
N THR A 199 1.61 19.74 2.56
CA THR A 199 2.84 18.94 2.51
C THR A 199 2.58 17.52 2.00
N GLU A 200 1.51 16.86 2.45
CA GLU A 200 1.13 15.52 2.00
C GLU A 200 0.90 15.44 0.47
N THR A 201 0.23 16.43 -0.11
CA THR A 201 -0.01 16.48 -1.56
C THR A 201 1.30 16.68 -2.33
N ARG A 202 2.20 17.54 -1.81
CA ARG A 202 3.51 17.78 -2.43
C ARG A 202 4.39 16.53 -2.40
N GLU A 203 4.42 15.82 -1.29
CA GLU A 203 5.17 14.55 -1.16
C GLU A 203 4.68 13.51 -2.17
N LYS A 204 3.36 13.33 -2.30
CA LYS A 204 2.77 12.43 -3.31
C LYS A 204 3.16 12.85 -4.74
N LEU A 205 3.17 14.15 -5.04
CA LEU A 205 3.58 14.67 -6.35
C LEU A 205 5.08 14.44 -6.61
N VAL A 206 5.94 14.60 -5.61
CA VAL A 206 7.39 14.33 -5.74
C VAL A 206 7.64 12.86 -6.08
N VAL A 207 7.00 11.94 -5.35
CA VAL A 207 7.13 10.49 -5.63
C VAL A 207 6.69 10.18 -7.07
N ARG A 208 5.56 10.74 -7.52
CA ARG A 208 5.07 10.56 -8.90
C ARG A 208 6.00 11.18 -9.94
N TRP A 209 6.60 12.32 -9.63
CA TRP A 209 7.57 13.00 -10.50
C TRP A 209 8.86 12.20 -10.65
N GLU A 210 9.40 11.66 -9.56
CA GLU A 210 10.60 10.81 -9.58
C GLU A 210 10.36 9.53 -10.38
N ALA A 211 9.22 8.87 -10.15
CA ALA A 211 8.80 7.72 -10.95
C ALA A 211 8.71 8.05 -12.45
N TYR A 212 8.13 9.22 -12.79
CA TYR A 212 8.06 9.69 -14.17
C TYR A 212 9.43 9.97 -14.79
N ARG A 213 10.33 10.62 -14.03
CA ARG A 213 11.70 10.94 -14.50
C ARG A 213 12.52 9.69 -14.79
N GLY A 214 12.28 8.60 -14.04
CA GLY A 214 12.93 7.30 -14.22
C GLY A 214 12.54 6.56 -15.50
N TYR A 215 11.47 6.97 -16.20
CA TYR A 215 11.08 6.35 -17.46
C TYR A 215 12.01 6.71 -18.63
N SER A 216 12.11 5.82 -19.62
CA SER A 216 12.80 6.09 -20.88
C SER A 216 12.10 7.21 -21.67
N GLU A 217 12.84 7.94 -22.51
CA GLU A 217 12.25 8.99 -23.34
C GLU A 217 11.16 8.48 -24.30
N GLU A 218 11.30 7.25 -24.78
CA GLU A 218 10.27 6.57 -25.57
C GLU A 218 8.97 6.42 -24.77
N THR A 219 9.07 5.97 -23.53
CA THR A 219 7.92 5.84 -22.61
C THR A 219 7.33 7.20 -22.29
N LYS A 220 8.15 8.22 -22.02
CA LYS A 220 7.65 9.58 -21.77
C LYS A 220 6.93 10.17 -22.97
N GLN A 221 7.44 9.94 -24.19
CA GLN A 221 6.76 10.35 -25.42
C GLN A 221 5.41 9.67 -25.57
N GLU A 222 5.32 8.38 -25.26
CA GLU A 222 4.07 7.64 -25.28
C GLU A 222 3.06 8.16 -24.24
N LEU A 223 3.49 8.39 -22.99
CA LEU A 223 2.64 8.99 -21.96
C LEU A 223 2.16 10.39 -22.37
N ARG A 224 3.01 11.21 -23.00
CA ARG A 224 2.63 12.52 -23.55
C ARG A 224 1.58 12.37 -24.66
N ARG A 225 1.71 11.38 -25.54
CA ARG A 225 0.74 11.09 -26.61
C ARG A 225 -0.62 10.74 -26.00
N ILE A 226 -0.66 9.77 -25.10
CA ILE A 226 -1.89 9.31 -24.43
C ILE A 226 -2.54 10.47 -23.65
N ALA A 227 -1.76 11.23 -22.87
CA ALA A 227 -2.28 12.39 -22.14
C ALA A 227 -2.91 13.45 -23.05
N ASN A 228 -2.33 13.69 -24.23
CA ASN A 228 -2.90 14.61 -25.22
C ASN A 228 -4.19 14.06 -25.84
N GLU A 229 -4.26 12.77 -26.12
CA GLU A 229 -5.46 12.12 -26.64
C GLU A 229 -6.61 12.16 -25.62
N VAL A 230 -6.33 11.86 -24.35
CA VAL A 230 -7.29 11.98 -23.24
C VAL A 230 -7.80 13.42 -23.11
N ARG A 231 -6.91 14.42 -23.14
CA ARG A 231 -7.29 15.83 -23.03
C ARG A 231 -8.20 16.31 -24.17
N ASN A 232 -7.99 15.79 -25.38
CA ASN A 232 -8.76 16.17 -26.57
C ASN A 232 -10.05 15.34 -26.75
N ALA A 233 -10.28 14.32 -25.91
CA ALA A 233 -11.50 13.53 -25.93
C ALA A 233 -12.73 14.36 -25.53
N LYS A 234 -13.92 14.00 -26.06
CA LYS A 234 -15.18 14.71 -25.80
C LYS A 234 -15.55 14.72 -24.31
N ASP A 235 -15.30 13.61 -23.61
CA ASP A 235 -15.57 13.41 -22.19
C ASP A 235 -14.26 13.24 -21.41
N SER A 236 -13.29 14.13 -21.65
CA SER A 236 -11.91 14.01 -21.16
C SER A 236 -11.79 13.85 -19.64
N GLU A 237 -12.57 14.61 -18.86
CA GLU A 237 -12.58 14.51 -17.40
C GLU A 237 -13.05 13.14 -16.92
N LYS A 238 -14.18 12.67 -17.45
CA LYS A 238 -14.76 11.36 -17.10
C LYS A 238 -13.83 10.21 -17.52
N LEU A 239 -13.21 10.34 -18.70
CA LEU A 239 -12.23 9.37 -19.19
C LEU A 239 -11.01 9.30 -18.28
N LEU A 240 -10.44 10.45 -17.90
CA LEU A 240 -9.28 10.51 -17.01
C LEU A 240 -9.61 9.95 -15.62
N GLN A 241 -10.75 10.32 -15.03
CA GLN A 241 -11.22 9.75 -13.76
C GLN A 241 -11.35 8.22 -13.86
N THR A 242 -11.89 7.73 -14.98
CA THR A 242 -12.02 6.28 -15.21
C THR A 242 -10.67 5.59 -15.32
N MET A 243 -9.71 6.18 -16.04
CA MET A 243 -8.36 5.62 -16.17
C MET A 243 -7.62 5.59 -14.82
N LYS A 244 -7.81 6.60 -13.97
CA LYS A 244 -7.23 6.67 -12.61
C LYS A 244 -7.82 5.60 -11.69
N ALA A 245 -9.15 5.49 -11.65
CA ALA A 245 -9.80 4.43 -10.88
C ALA A 245 -9.41 3.04 -11.41
N ALA A 246 -9.31 2.88 -12.73
CA ALA A 246 -8.90 1.64 -13.35
C ALA A 246 -7.44 1.27 -13.04
N SER A 247 -6.51 2.23 -12.94
CA SER A 247 -5.11 1.91 -12.63
C SER A 247 -4.98 1.32 -11.22
N VAL A 248 -5.70 1.89 -10.26
CA VAL A 248 -5.75 1.37 -8.90
C VAL A 248 -6.46 0.02 -8.84
N TRP A 249 -7.58 -0.12 -9.54
CA TRP A 249 -8.39 -1.33 -9.53
C TRP A 249 -7.68 -2.53 -10.20
N ILE A 250 -7.11 -2.35 -11.40
CA ILE A 250 -6.45 -3.42 -12.16
C ILE A 250 -5.27 -4.03 -11.39
N GLU A 251 -4.56 -3.24 -10.59
CA GLU A 251 -3.49 -3.74 -9.72
C GLU A 251 -3.99 -4.73 -8.66
N SER A 252 -5.25 -4.61 -8.23
CA SER A 252 -5.88 -5.53 -7.28
C SER A 252 -6.40 -6.82 -7.92
N VAL A 253 -6.62 -6.81 -9.24
CA VAL A 253 -7.11 -7.97 -10.00
C VAL A 253 -5.98 -8.99 -10.19
N GLY A 254 -6.27 -10.29 -10.21
CA GLY A 254 -5.27 -11.34 -10.45
C GLY A 254 -4.69 -11.30 -11.88
N GLU A 255 -3.45 -11.77 -12.07
CA GLU A 255 -2.70 -11.68 -13.35
C GLU A 255 -3.48 -12.23 -14.56
N GLU A 256 -4.10 -13.41 -14.43
CA GLU A 256 -4.90 -14.05 -15.49
C GLU A 256 -6.06 -13.16 -15.96
N LEU A 257 -6.76 -12.52 -15.01
CA LEU A 257 -7.87 -11.62 -15.34
C LEU A 257 -7.38 -10.29 -15.92
N ARG A 258 -6.18 -9.82 -15.56
CA ARG A 258 -5.61 -8.60 -16.17
C ARG A 258 -5.36 -8.79 -17.66
N ASP A 259 -4.84 -9.96 -18.05
CA ASP A 259 -4.61 -10.29 -19.45
C ASP A 259 -5.94 -10.32 -20.23
N ASP A 260 -6.98 -10.92 -19.65
CA ASP A 260 -8.32 -10.95 -20.27
C ASP A 260 -8.97 -9.56 -20.35
N LEU A 261 -8.75 -8.70 -19.35
CA LEU A 261 -9.20 -7.29 -19.38
C LEU A 261 -8.51 -6.48 -20.49
N GLN A 262 -7.27 -6.84 -20.83
CA GLN A 262 -6.52 -6.22 -21.93
C GLN A 262 -6.79 -6.89 -23.29
N SER A 263 -7.62 -7.93 -23.33
CA SER A 263 -7.94 -8.64 -24.57
C SER A 263 -8.57 -7.72 -25.61
N THR A 264 -8.16 -7.93 -26.87
CA THR A 264 -8.75 -7.26 -28.04
C THR A 264 -10.16 -7.77 -28.35
N ASP A 265 -10.50 -8.98 -27.90
CA ASP A 265 -11.85 -9.54 -28.03
C ASP A 265 -12.78 -8.90 -27.00
N GLU A 266 -13.80 -8.19 -27.49
CA GLU A 266 -14.79 -7.51 -26.67
C GLU A 266 -15.60 -8.46 -25.78
N ALA A 267 -15.92 -9.68 -26.24
CA ALA A 267 -16.69 -10.62 -25.44
C ALA A 267 -15.86 -11.17 -24.27
N VAL A 268 -14.59 -11.48 -24.51
CA VAL A 268 -13.65 -11.91 -23.46
C VAL A 268 -13.48 -10.80 -22.43
N ARG A 269 -13.23 -9.58 -22.90
CA ARG A 269 -13.03 -8.42 -22.04
C ARG A 269 -14.26 -8.09 -21.19
N GLN A 270 -15.47 -8.14 -21.76
CA GLN A 270 -16.70 -7.88 -20.99
C GLN A 270 -16.92 -8.94 -19.91
N ASN A 271 -16.74 -10.23 -20.23
CA ASN A 271 -16.82 -11.29 -19.22
C ASN A 271 -15.76 -11.11 -18.11
N ALA A 272 -14.55 -10.67 -18.48
CA ALA A 272 -13.49 -10.39 -17.52
C ALA A 272 -13.80 -9.19 -16.62
N ILE A 273 -14.41 -8.13 -17.18
CA ILE A 273 -14.89 -6.98 -16.40
C ILE A 273 -15.93 -7.45 -15.37
N ASP A 274 -16.95 -8.19 -15.78
CA ASP A 274 -17.99 -8.67 -14.87
C ASP A 274 -17.43 -9.57 -13.78
N LEU A 275 -16.58 -10.53 -14.14
CA LEU A 275 -15.95 -11.45 -13.19
C LEU A 275 -15.01 -10.71 -12.22
N ALA A 276 -14.23 -9.75 -12.71
CA ALA A 276 -13.35 -8.95 -11.86
C ALA A 276 -14.14 -8.06 -10.90
N ILE A 277 -15.27 -7.49 -11.32
CA ILE A 277 -16.19 -6.74 -10.44
C ILE A 277 -16.72 -7.66 -9.34
N ASP A 278 -17.19 -8.87 -9.70
CA ASP A 278 -17.75 -9.82 -8.73
C ASP A 278 -16.71 -10.24 -7.68
N ILE A 279 -15.47 -10.52 -8.11
CA ILE A 279 -14.36 -10.86 -7.21
C ILE A 279 -14.05 -9.68 -6.30
N THR A 280 -13.90 -8.48 -6.85
CA THR A 280 -13.57 -7.26 -6.10
C THR A 280 -14.64 -6.97 -5.05
N MET A 281 -15.93 -7.04 -5.42
CA MET A 281 -17.04 -6.79 -4.49
C MET A 281 -17.13 -7.85 -3.39
N ASN A 282 -16.88 -9.12 -3.72
CA ASN A 282 -16.88 -10.18 -2.73
C ASN A 282 -15.68 -10.07 -1.77
N ASP A 283 -14.51 -9.65 -2.24
CA ASP A 283 -13.36 -9.39 -1.38
C ASP A 283 -13.56 -8.13 -0.54
N LEU A 284 -14.14 -7.07 -1.10
CA LEU A 284 -14.54 -5.88 -0.35
C LEU A 284 -15.58 -6.22 0.73
N ALA A 285 -16.58 -7.06 0.43
CA ALA A 285 -17.56 -7.52 1.41
C ALA A 285 -16.88 -8.33 2.54
N ARG A 286 -15.88 -9.16 2.22
CA ARG A 286 -15.09 -9.88 3.24
C ARG A 286 -14.25 -8.95 4.10
N ASP A 287 -13.61 -7.95 3.50
CA ASP A 287 -12.75 -7.01 4.22
C ASP A 287 -13.54 -5.93 4.96
N SER A 288 -14.77 -5.63 4.54
CA SER A 288 -15.65 -4.64 5.17
C SER A 288 -15.93 -4.93 6.64
N GLY A 289 -15.85 -6.21 7.07
CA GLY A 289 -15.92 -6.53 8.49
C GLY A 289 -14.87 -5.78 9.31
N LYS A 290 -13.67 -5.56 8.77
CA LYS A 290 -12.59 -4.82 9.44
C LYS A 290 -12.87 -3.31 9.52
N LEU A 291 -13.85 -2.83 8.77
CA LEU A 291 -14.18 -1.41 8.62
C LEU A 291 -15.43 -1.01 9.40
N ILE A 292 -16.22 -1.97 9.90
CA ILE A 292 -17.35 -1.66 10.79
C ILE A 292 -16.86 -0.92 12.05
N SER A 293 -17.67 0.03 12.52
CA SER A 293 -17.38 0.79 13.73
C SER A 293 -17.34 -0.11 14.97
N GLU A 294 -16.68 0.33 16.04
CA GLU A 294 -16.69 -0.38 17.34
C GLU A 294 -18.12 -0.53 17.87
N GLU A 295 -18.94 0.53 17.77
CA GLU A 295 -20.33 0.49 18.20
C GLU A 295 -21.15 -0.56 17.44
N THR A 296 -21.02 -0.59 16.10
CA THR A 296 -21.68 -1.60 15.26
C THR A 296 -21.23 -2.99 15.67
N SER A 297 -19.92 -3.17 15.91
CA SER A 297 -19.33 -4.44 16.32
C SER A 297 -19.89 -4.94 17.65
N ASP A 298 -19.99 -4.06 18.64
CA ASP A 298 -20.53 -4.38 19.97
C ASP A 298 -22.02 -4.71 19.91
N ARG A 299 -22.80 -3.98 19.09
CA ARG A 299 -24.21 -4.30 18.86
C ARG A 299 -24.39 -5.70 18.27
N ILE A 300 -23.58 -6.06 17.26
CA ILE A 300 -23.60 -7.40 16.66
C ILE A 300 -23.22 -8.46 17.70
N TYR A 301 -22.20 -8.21 18.53
CA TYR A 301 -21.78 -9.14 19.57
C TYR A 301 -22.85 -9.33 20.66
N LEU A 302 -23.45 -8.25 21.16
CA LEU A 302 -24.55 -8.31 22.13
C LEU A 302 -25.76 -9.06 21.57
N TRP A 303 -26.11 -8.81 20.31
CA TRP A 303 -27.18 -9.55 19.63
C TRP A 303 -26.90 -11.05 19.60
N LEU A 304 -25.68 -11.47 19.26
CA LEU A 304 -25.28 -12.87 19.31
C LEU A 304 -25.40 -13.48 20.70
N GLN A 305 -25.00 -12.76 21.76
CA GLN A 305 -25.14 -13.21 23.14
C GLN A 305 -26.60 -13.42 23.53
N LEU A 306 -27.48 -12.48 23.16
CA LEU A 306 -28.92 -12.60 23.37
C LEU A 306 -29.49 -13.82 22.65
N LEU A 307 -29.07 -14.04 21.40
CA LEU A 307 -29.51 -15.18 20.60
C LEU A 307 -29.05 -16.52 21.20
N LEU A 308 -27.82 -16.59 21.70
CA LEU A 308 -27.31 -17.77 22.41
C LEU A 308 -28.14 -18.05 23.68
N LYS A 309 -28.45 -17.01 24.45
CA LYS A 309 -29.27 -17.12 25.67
C LYS A 309 -30.66 -17.64 25.35
N GLU A 310 -31.31 -17.15 24.30
CA GLU A 310 -32.62 -17.66 23.87
C GLU A 310 -32.55 -19.15 23.51
N ARG A 311 -31.52 -19.57 22.76
CA ARG A 311 -31.32 -20.98 22.37
C ARG A 311 -31.04 -21.89 23.58
N LEU A 312 -30.33 -21.38 24.58
CA LEU A 312 -30.08 -22.05 25.85
C LEU A 312 -31.38 -22.31 26.63
N GLU A 313 -32.32 -21.37 26.60
CA GLU A 313 -33.63 -21.51 27.24
C GLU A 313 -34.54 -22.48 26.47
N GLN A 314 -34.45 -22.50 25.14
CA GLN A 314 -35.28 -23.35 24.28
C GLN A 314 -34.81 -24.81 24.19
N ILE A 315 -33.51 -25.07 24.38
CA ILE A 315 -32.89 -26.41 24.21
C ILE A 315 -32.26 -26.85 25.54
N PRO A 316 -33.01 -27.56 26.43
CA PRO A 316 -32.53 -27.92 27.76
C PRO A 316 -31.22 -28.74 27.76
N ASP A 317 -31.06 -29.63 26.79
CA ASP A 317 -29.85 -30.45 26.64
C ASP A 317 -28.62 -29.64 26.25
N LEU A 318 -28.83 -28.48 25.61
CA LEU A 318 -27.75 -27.60 25.20
C LEU A 318 -27.08 -26.94 26.41
N ALA A 319 -27.86 -26.48 27.38
CA ALA A 319 -27.35 -25.93 28.63
C ALA A 319 -26.43 -26.93 29.36
N ALA A 320 -26.85 -28.19 29.47
CA ALA A 320 -26.04 -29.26 30.06
C ALA A 320 -24.79 -29.61 29.22
N GLY A 321 -24.87 -29.48 27.89
CA GLY A 321 -23.70 -29.58 27.01
C GLY A 321 -22.69 -28.46 27.26
N ILE A 322 -23.19 -27.25 27.48
CA ILE A 322 -22.40 -26.04 27.67
C ILE A 322 -21.66 -26.04 29.00
N GLU A 323 -22.33 -26.40 30.10
CA GLU A 323 -21.67 -26.50 31.41
C GLU A 323 -20.55 -27.55 31.40
N ARG A 324 -20.71 -28.64 30.64
CA ARG A 324 -19.61 -29.61 30.41
C ARG A 324 -18.46 -29.01 29.62
N GLY A 325 -18.77 -28.21 28.58
CA GLY A 325 -17.77 -27.49 27.80
C GLY A 325 -16.98 -26.48 28.65
N LYS A 326 -17.67 -25.72 29.51
CA LYS A 326 -17.05 -24.80 30.49
C LYS A 326 -16.11 -25.55 31.43
N ALA A 327 -16.57 -26.64 32.04
CA ALA A 327 -15.74 -27.46 32.93
C ALA A 327 -14.45 -27.95 32.24
N MET A 328 -14.55 -28.41 30.98
CA MET A 328 -13.38 -28.81 30.19
C MET A 328 -12.40 -27.67 29.90
N LEU A 329 -12.91 -26.44 29.68
CA LEU A 329 -12.08 -25.27 29.44
C LEU A 329 -11.44 -24.75 30.73
N GLN A 330 -12.16 -24.81 31.85
CA GLN A 330 -11.63 -24.51 33.19
C GLN A 330 -10.50 -25.47 33.57
N GLU A 331 -10.62 -26.77 33.26
CA GLU A 331 -9.53 -27.75 33.43
C GLU A 331 -8.27 -27.39 32.61
N GLN A 332 -8.43 -26.66 31.50
CA GLN A 332 -7.33 -26.14 30.67
C GLN A 332 -6.82 -24.77 31.13
N GLY A 333 -7.36 -24.21 32.21
CA GLY A 333 -7.01 -22.88 32.72
C GLY A 333 -7.54 -21.73 31.86
N ARG A 334 -8.62 -21.95 31.10
CA ARG A 334 -9.34 -20.89 30.39
C ARG A 334 -10.55 -20.44 31.21
N ASP A 335 -10.86 -19.15 31.14
CA ASP A 335 -12.06 -18.57 31.75
C ASP A 335 -13.35 -19.00 31.04
N ASP A 336 -14.48 -18.63 31.64
CA ASP A 336 -15.81 -18.90 31.09
C ASP A 336 -16.10 -18.10 29.81
N GLN A 337 -15.40 -16.98 29.59
CA GLN A 337 -15.56 -16.16 28.39
C GLN A 337 -15.09 -16.90 27.14
N TRP A 338 -14.05 -17.74 27.25
CA TRP A 338 -13.64 -18.63 26.16
C TRP A 338 -14.73 -19.61 25.76
N ALA A 339 -15.46 -20.17 26.73
CA ALA A 339 -16.55 -21.09 26.45
C ALA A 339 -17.65 -20.38 25.66
N GLU A 340 -18.06 -19.19 26.11
CA GLU A 340 -19.04 -18.35 25.44
C GLU A 340 -18.59 -18.00 24.01
N TYR A 341 -17.38 -17.50 23.84
CA TYR A 341 -16.82 -17.19 22.53
C TYR A 341 -16.87 -18.39 21.56
N PHE A 342 -16.51 -19.60 22.01
CA PHE A 342 -16.59 -20.80 21.16
C PHE A 342 -18.02 -21.17 20.79
N MET A 343 -18.98 -20.96 21.69
CA MET A 343 -20.39 -21.19 21.40
C MET A 343 -20.93 -20.20 20.37
N LEU A 344 -20.68 -18.91 20.57
CA LEU A 344 -21.10 -17.87 19.63
C LEU A 344 -20.45 -18.10 18.26
N ARG A 345 -19.16 -18.46 18.23
CA ARG A 345 -18.48 -18.82 16.98
C ARG A 345 -19.09 -20.04 16.31
N ALA A 346 -19.50 -21.06 17.06
CA ALA A 346 -20.16 -22.25 16.50
C ALA A 346 -21.55 -21.94 15.91
N MET A 347 -22.23 -20.90 16.40
CA MET A 347 -23.48 -20.41 15.79
C MET A 347 -23.24 -19.79 14.41
N VAL A 348 -22.07 -19.17 14.19
CA VAL A 348 -21.79 -18.40 12.97
C VAL A 348 -20.97 -19.20 11.95
N ASP A 349 -20.01 -19.99 12.39
CA ASP A 349 -19.15 -20.85 11.56
C ASP A 349 -19.84 -22.19 11.30
N ASP A 350 -20.91 -22.16 10.49
CA ASP A 350 -21.49 -23.40 9.95
C ASP A 350 -20.45 -24.13 9.10
N ARG A 351 -19.98 -25.27 9.61
CA ARG A 351 -19.03 -26.16 8.92
C ARG A 351 -19.61 -26.75 7.64
N ASP A 352 -20.93 -26.91 7.58
CA ASP A 352 -21.60 -27.47 6.41
C ASP A 352 -21.63 -26.44 5.26
N TRP A 353 -21.53 -25.14 5.56
CA TRP A 353 -21.35 -24.08 4.55
C TRP A 353 -20.01 -24.16 3.82
N ARG A 354 -18.92 -24.48 4.54
CA ARG A 354 -17.58 -24.62 3.92
C ARG A 354 -17.53 -25.77 2.91
N GLY A 355 -18.48 -26.70 2.93
CA GLY A 355 -18.61 -27.78 1.95
C GLY A 355 -19.53 -27.46 0.77
N ARG A 356 -20.28 -26.34 0.80
CA ARG A 356 -21.34 -26.05 -0.17
C ARG A 356 -21.08 -24.86 -1.11
N GLY A 357 -20.14 -23.98 -0.76
CA GLY A 357 -19.76 -22.84 -1.60
C GLY A 357 -18.65 -23.18 -2.60
N SER A 358 -18.96 -23.05 -3.89
CA SER A 358 -18.08 -22.76 -5.04
C SER A 358 -16.64 -23.30 -4.99
N GLY A 359 -16.26 -24.15 -5.94
CA GLY A 359 -14.89 -24.63 -6.17
C GLY A 359 -13.87 -23.56 -6.61
N SER A 360 -13.88 -22.38 -5.97
CA SER A 360 -12.95 -21.27 -6.15
C SER A 360 -11.86 -21.22 -5.07
N SER A 361 -11.85 -22.16 -4.11
CA SER A 361 -10.80 -22.26 -3.07
C SER A 361 -9.44 -22.79 -3.58
N ALA A 362 -9.16 -22.72 -4.89
CA ALA A 362 -7.85 -23.02 -5.46
C ALA A 362 -6.94 -21.79 -5.65
N PHE A 363 -7.44 -20.56 -5.49
CA PHE A 363 -6.64 -19.33 -5.66
C PHE A 363 -6.14 -18.69 -4.35
N GLY A 364 -6.14 -19.44 -3.25
CA GLY A 364 -5.39 -19.10 -2.03
C GLY A 364 -3.96 -19.64 -2.06
N GLY A 365 -3.21 -19.34 -3.12
CA GLY A 365 -1.84 -19.81 -3.33
C GLY A 365 -0.84 -18.98 -2.53
N GLY A 366 -0.56 -19.38 -1.29
CA GLY A 366 0.70 -19.04 -0.64
C GLY A 366 1.85 -19.57 -1.50
N LEU A 367 2.65 -18.64 -2.03
CA LEU A 367 3.85 -18.91 -2.82
C LEU A 367 4.82 -19.80 -2.02
N ARG A 368 4.77 -21.10 -2.30
CA ARG A 368 5.87 -22.02 -2.04
C ARG A 368 6.42 -22.45 -3.40
N MET A 369 7.31 -21.62 -3.93
CA MET A 369 8.14 -21.90 -5.11
C MET A 369 8.91 -23.21 -4.89
N GLY A 370 8.41 -24.29 -5.46
CA GLY A 370 9.17 -25.52 -5.69
C GLY A 370 9.53 -25.59 -7.16
N LEU A 371 10.80 -25.30 -7.48
CA LEU A 371 11.40 -25.60 -8.78
C LEU A 371 11.21 -27.09 -9.10
N GLY A 372 10.59 -27.38 -10.24
CA GLY A 372 10.47 -28.74 -10.77
C GLY A 372 9.96 -28.72 -12.20
N GLY A 373 10.89 -28.71 -13.15
CA GLY A 373 10.60 -28.66 -14.58
C GLY A 373 9.90 -29.90 -15.14
N GLY A 374 9.18 -29.69 -16.23
CA GLY A 374 8.63 -30.73 -17.09
C GLY A 374 8.16 -30.12 -18.41
N GLY A 375 8.85 -30.48 -19.50
CA GLY A 375 8.73 -29.86 -20.82
C GLY A 375 7.46 -30.19 -21.64
N PRO A 376 7.44 -29.78 -22.91
CA PRO A 376 6.22 -29.65 -23.71
C PRO A 376 5.74 -30.99 -24.28
N ARG A 377 4.44 -31.26 -24.20
CA ARG A 377 3.76 -32.32 -24.96
C ARG A 377 3.07 -31.70 -26.18
N GLY A 378 3.41 -32.23 -27.35
CA GLY A 378 2.83 -31.87 -28.64
C GLY A 378 1.41 -32.41 -28.88
N PRO A 379 0.84 -32.12 -30.06
CA PRO A 379 -0.57 -32.31 -30.35
C PRO A 379 -0.85 -33.70 -30.92
N GLY A 380 -1.93 -34.34 -30.47
CA GLY A 380 -2.32 -35.64 -31.00
C GLY A 380 -3.74 -36.06 -30.65
N GLY A 381 -4.61 -36.04 -31.67
CA GLY A 381 -5.43 -37.20 -32.01
C GLY A 381 -6.80 -37.33 -31.37
N GLY A 382 -7.84 -37.13 -32.17
CA GLY A 382 -9.26 -37.29 -31.82
C GLY A 382 -9.71 -38.69 -31.37
N GLY A 383 -10.92 -38.73 -30.84
CA GLY A 383 -11.69 -39.98 -30.62
C GLY A 383 -12.83 -39.81 -29.62
N PRO A 384 -14.10 -40.11 -29.99
CA PRO A 384 -15.29 -39.73 -29.21
C PRO A 384 -15.67 -40.78 -28.15
N GLY A 385 -16.29 -40.32 -27.06
CA GLY A 385 -16.78 -41.20 -26.01
C GLY A 385 -17.74 -40.51 -25.05
N ASN A 386 -18.95 -40.21 -25.51
CA ASN A 386 -20.07 -39.84 -24.63
C ASN A 386 -20.51 -41.06 -23.81
N GLY A 387 -19.94 -41.19 -22.61
CA GLY A 387 -20.44 -42.08 -21.56
C GLY A 387 -20.89 -41.24 -20.37
N ARG A 388 -22.19 -41.00 -20.23
CA ARG A 388 -22.79 -40.54 -18.97
C ARG A 388 -22.51 -41.61 -17.90
N PRO A 389 -21.91 -41.29 -16.75
CA PRO A 389 -21.94 -42.21 -15.62
C PRO A 389 -23.39 -42.34 -15.14
N ALA A 390 -23.87 -43.58 -15.06
CA ALA A 390 -25.14 -43.92 -14.45
C ALA A 390 -25.15 -43.47 -12.97
N PRO A 391 -26.29 -43.02 -12.42
CA PRO A 391 -26.40 -42.76 -11.00
C PRO A 391 -26.12 -44.07 -10.24
N ALA A 392 -25.16 -44.01 -9.32
CA ALA A 392 -24.85 -45.13 -8.45
C ALA A 392 -26.12 -45.55 -7.72
N ALA A 393 -26.48 -46.83 -7.86
CA ALA A 393 -27.58 -47.43 -7.14
C ALA A 393 -27.35 -47.23 -5.64
N ALA A 394 -28.34 -46.66 -4.96
CA ALA A 394 -28.38 -46.59 -3.52
C ALA A 394 -28.41 -48.02 -2.96
N ASP A 395 -27.23 -48.52 -2.58
CA ASP A 395 -27.08 -49.76 -1.85
C ASP A 395 -27.70 -49.57 -0.46
N ALA A 396 -28.96 -49.99 -0.32
CA ALA A 396 -29.64 -50.20 0.95
C ALA A 396 -29.06 -51.45 1.63
N SER A 397 -27.76 -51.44 1.92
CA SER A 397 -27.14 -52.42 2.81
C SER A 397 -27.33 -51.93 4.24
N GLY A 398 -28.32 -52.54 4.91
CA GLY A 398 -28.54 -52.43 6.34
C GLY A 398 -27.38 -53.06 7.12
N GLY A 399 -26.22 -52.41 7.08
CA GLY A 399 -25.10 -52.68 7.97
C GLY A 399 -25.53 -52.30 9.38
N GLY A 400 -25.85 -53.29 10.19
CA GLY A 400 -26.04 -53.16 11.63
C GLY A 400 -24.74 -52.65 12.25
N ASP A 401 -24.62 -51.33 12.30
CA ASP A 401 -23.57 -50.58 12.96
C ASP A 401 -23.57 -51.01 14.44
N GLN A 402 -22.71 -51.98 14.78
CA GLN A 402 -22.37 -52.32 16.16
C GLN A 402 -21.65 -51.12 16.75
N ARG A 403 -22.45 -50.13 17.17
CA ARG A 403 -22.02 -48.93 17.86
C ARG A 403 -21.22 -49.36 19.07
N ASP A 404 -19.93 -49.03 19.05
CA ASP A 404 -19.05 -49.11 20.21
C ASP A 404 -19.77 -48.50 21.43
N PRO A 405 -20.16 -49.31 22.44
CA PRO A 405 -20.91 -48.83 23.59
C PRO A 405 -20.12 -47.84 24.47
N GLY A 406 -18.83 -47.64 24.19
CA GLY A 406 -17.99 -46.62 24.83
C GLY A 406 -17.99 -45.25 24.14
N ARG A 407 -18.56 -45.11 22.93
CA ARG A 407 -18.51 -43.83 22.21
C ARG A 407 -19.54 -42.88 22.80
N ARG A 408 -19.05 -41.91 23.59
CA ARG A 408 -19.88 -40.83 24.15
C ARG A 408 -20.70 -40.18 23.02
N PRO A 409 -22.00 -39.94 23.22
CA PRO A 409 -22.80 -39.24 22.22
C PRO A 409 -22.14 -37.90 21.88
N PRO A 410 -22.11 -37.49 20.60
CA PRO A 410 -21.54 -36.20 20.23
C PRO A 410 -22.26 -35.10 21.02
N PRO A 411 -21.54 -34.04 21.45
CA PRO A 411 -22.19 -32.93 22.13
C PRO A 411 -23.31 -32.36 21.25
N PRO A 412 -24.43 -31.91 21.85
CA PRO A 412 -25.49 -31.25 21.11
C PRO A 412 -24.90 -30.09 20.30
N ARG A 413 -25.19 -30.05 19.00
CA ARG A 413 -24.75 -28.95 18.13
C ARG A 413 -25.63 -27.75 18.41
N ILE A 414 -25.03 -26.58 18.61
CA ILE A 414 -25.77 -25.32 18.62
C ILE A 414 -26.27 -25.10 17.19
N PRO A 415 -27.57 -24.79 16.99
CA PRO A 415 -28.07 -24.44 15.66
C PRO A 415 -27.24 -23.28 15.06
N PRO A 416 -27.02 -23.20 13.74
CA PRO A 416 -26.40 -22.03 13.14
C PRO A 416 -27.34 -20.83 13.16
N VAL A 417 -26.82 -19.61 12.98
CA VAL A 417 -27.64 -18.42 12.70
C VAL A 417 -28.36 -18.63 11.37
N THR A 418 -29.68 -18.40 11.38
CA THR A 418 -30.60 -18.55 10.26
C THR A 418 -30.70 -17.27 9.44
N ASP A 419 -31.16 -17.38 8.19
CA ASP A 419 -31.38 -16.22 7.33
C ASP A 419 -32.33 -15.19 7.94
N ARG A 420 -33.36 -15.66 8.66
CA ARG A 420 -34.32 -14.78 9.36
C ARG A 420 -33.64 -14.00 10.48
N GLU A 421 -32.81 -14.65 11.28
CA GLU A 421 -32.07 -14.00 12.36
C GLU A 421 -31.08 -12.96 11.80
N TYR A 422 -30.47 -13.19 10.62
CA TYR A 422 -29.67 -12.16 9.95
C TYR A 422 -30.51 -10.95 9.49
N GLN A 423 -31.76 -11.15 9.07
CA GLN A 423 -32.65 -10.02 8.79
C GLN A 423 -33.02 -9.24 10.06
N ASP A 424 -33.17 -9.92 11.20
CA ASP A 424 -33.36 -9.26 12.49
C ASP A 424 -32.10 -8.46 12.88
N LEU A 425 -30.91 -9.01 12.63
CA LEU A 425 -29.64 -8.29 12.82
C LEU A 425 -29.56 -7.03 11.94
N LYS A 426 -29.95 -7.12 10.66
CA LYS A 426 -29.96 -5.97 9.74
C LYS A 426 -30.78 -4.80 10.31
N ALA A 427 -31.87 -5.07 11.01
CA ALA A 427 -32.70 -4.04 11.64
C ALA A 427 -32.05 -3.37 12.87
N LEU A 428 -31.05 -4.00 13.48
CA LEU A 428 -30.33 -3.48 14.66
C LEU A 428 -29.10 -2.64 14.28
N LEU A 429 -28.67 -2.71 13.02
CA LEU A 429 -27.56 -1.91 12.51
C LEU A 429 -27.90 -0.41 12.53
N ASP A 430 -26.90 0.40 12.87
CA ASP A 430 -26.97 1.86 12.71
C ASP A 430 -27.13 2.25 11.23
N ASP A 431 -27.44 3.53 11.00
CA ASP A 431 -27.74 4.02 9.64
C ASP A 431 -26.55 3.85 8.69
N GLN A 432 -25.32 4.13 9.16
CA GLN A 432 -24.10 4.00 8.35
C GLN A 432 -23.84 2.53 7.97
N ALA A 433 -23.90 1.62 8.94
CA ALA A 433 -23.72 0.20 8.69
C ALA A 433 -24.80 -0.37 7.76
N ARG A 434 -26.04 0.15 7.78
CA ARG A 434 -27.07 -0.23 6.81
C ARG A 434 -26.78 0.32 5.41
N GLU A 435 -26.26 1.52 5.32
CA GLU A 435 -25.85 2.13 4.05
C GLU A 435 -24.70 1.34 3.42
N ASP A 436 -23.64 1.06 4.18
CA ASP A 436 -22.49 0.28 3.73
C ASP A 436 -22.89 -1.14 3.33
N LEU A 437 -23.74 -1.80 4.12
CA LEU A 437 -24.29 -3.12 3.77
C LEU A 437 -25.05 -3.06 2.45
N SER A 438 -25.88 -2.03 2.25
CA SER A 438 -26.64 -1.86 1.02
C SER A 438 -25.73 -1.60 -0.18
N ALA A 439 -24.68 -0.79 -0.03
CA ALA A 439 -23.71 -0.52 -1.08
C ALA A 439 -23.01 -1.82 -1.52
N LEU A 440 -22.49 -2.58 -0.55
CA LEU A 440 -21.80 -3.86 -0.77
C LEU A 440 -22.67 -4.92 -1.45
N THR A 441 -23.96 -4.96 -1.14
CA THR A 441 -24.85 -6.02 -1.66
C THR A 441 -25.62 -5.60 -2.91
N SER A 442 -25.66 -4.30 -3.24
CA SER A 442 -26.40 -3.78 -4.40
C SER A 442 -25.98 -4.42 -5.73
N LEU A 443 -24.72 -4.82 -5.86
CA LEU A 443 -24.16 -5.42 -7.10
C LEU A 443 -24.32 -6.93 -7.21
N SER A 444 -24.75 -7.60 -6.14
CA SER A 444 -24.82 -9.06 -6.04
C SER A 444 -26.10 -9.68 -6.63
N THR A 445 -27.02 -8.84 -7.12
CA THR A 445 -28.39 -9.24 -7.45
C THR A 445 -28.51 -10.26 -8.58
N GLU A 446 -27.52 -10.37 -9.47
CA GLU A 446 -27.62 -11.24 -10.65
C GLU A 446 -27.20 -12.70 -10.40
N LEU A 447 -26.25 -12.96 -9.48
CA LEU A 447 -25.64 -14.29 -9.32
C LEU A 447 -26.01 -15.00 -8.03
N ALA A 448 -26.03 -14.29 -6.89
CA ALA A 448 -26.28 -14.89 -5.57
C ALA A 448 -27.71 -14.65 -5.06
N GLY A 449 -28.40 -13.65 -5.60
CA GLY A 449 -29.64 -13.13 -5.03
C GLY A 449 -29.36 -12.25 -3.81
N ASP A 450 -30.03 -11.11 -3.73
CA ASP A 450 -29.83 -10.06 -2.71
C ASP A 450 -29.75 -10.62 -1.27
N VAL A 451 -30.63 -11.56 -0.93
CA VAL A 451 -30.68 -12.18 0.41
C VAL A 451 -29.39 -12.93 0.76
N VAL A 452 -28.78 -13.64 -0.20
CA VAL A 452 -27.58 -14.45 0.07
C VAL A 452 -26.38 -13.53 0.33
N ALA A 453 -26.19 -12.50 -0.50
CA ALA A 453 -25.07 -11.58 -0.33
C ALA A 453 -25.19 -10.74 0.95
N VAL A 454 -26.40 -10.30 1.30
CA VAL A 454 -26.68 -9.65 2.57
C VAL A 454 -26.31 -10.55 3.74
N ASN A 455 -26.73 -11.82 3.72
CA ASN A 455 -26.45 -12.75 4.80
C ASN A 455 -24.96 -13.10 4.89
N ASP A 456 -24.26 -13.26 3.75
CA ASP A 456 -22.82 -13.53 3.73
C ASP A 456 -22.00 -12.33 4.25
N THR A 457 -22.40 -11.10 3.92
CA THR A 457 -21.76 -9.88 4.44
C THR A 457 -22.00 -9.73 5.94
N LEU A 458 -23.25 -9.88 6.39
CA LEU A 458 -23.59 -9.84 7.82
C LEU A 458 -22.88 -10.94 8.62
N ARG A 459 -22.75 -12.14 8.05
CA ARG A 459 -21.97 -13.22 8.64
C ARG A 459 -20.50 -12.85 8.79
N THR A 460 -19.91 -12.23 7.77
CA THR A 460 -18.54 -11.72 7.84
C THR A 460 -18.39 -10.70 8.97
N TRP A 461 -19.29 -9.73 9.07
CA TRP A 461 -19.28 -8.72 10.14
C TRP A 461 -19.48 -9.34 11.52
N THR A 462 -20.28 -10.40 11.60
CA THR A 462 -20.52 -11.16 12.82
C THR A 462 -19.28 -11.93 13.28
N LEU A 463 -18.56 -12.59 12.35
CA LEU A 463 -17.30 -13.25 12.64
C LEU A 463 -16.22 -12.26 13.08
N GLU A 464 -16.19 -11.10 12.45
CA GLU A 464 -15.24 -10.04 12.78
C GLU A 464 -15.56 -9.41 14.14
N SER A 465 -16.84 -9.20 14.44
CA SER A 465 -17.27 -8.73 15.76
C SER A 465 -16.93 -9.71 16.87
N LEU A 466 -17.10 -11.01 16.61
CA LEU A 466 -16.62 -12.05 17.51
C LEU A 466 -15.10 -12.01 17.69
N ARG A 467 -14.33 -11.77 16.62
CA ARG A 467 -12.87 -11.68 16.69
C ARG A 467 -12.44 -10.52 17.58
N ARG A 468 -13.01 -9.33 17.39
CA ARG A 468 -12.74 -8.11 18.18
C ARG A 468 -13.11 -8.29 19.65
N ASN A 469 -14.25 -8.93 19.92
CA ASN A 469 -14.73 -9.23 21.26
C ASN A 469 -14.23 -10.58 21.83
N SER A 470 -13.21 -11.17 21.21
CA SER A 470 -12.65 -12.43 21.73
C SER A 470 -11.86 -12.18 23.02
N PRO A 471 -11.86 -13.12 23.98
CA PRO A 471 -11.06 -12.98 25.21
C PRO A 471 -9.55 -12.86 24.93
N ALA A 472 -9.09 -13.34 23.78
CA ALA A 472 -7.71 -13.16 23.34
C ALA A 472 -7.38 -11.70 22.97
N PHE A 473 -8.34 -10.99 22.37
CA PHE A 473 -8.22 -9.58 22.02
C PHE A 473 -8.46 -8.67 23.23
N GLN A 474 -9.51 -8.92 24.01
CA GLN A 474 -9.84 -8.11 25.20
C GLN A 474 -8.78 -8.21 26.32
N ALA A 475 -8.08 -9.36 26.44
CA ALA A 475 -7.02 -9.50 27.44
C ALA A 475 -5.74 -8.69 27.11
N ASP A 476 -5.74 -7.88 26.06
CA ASP A 476 -4.60 -7.09 25.59
C ASP A 476 -5.06 -5.69 25.14
N GLU A 477 -5.74 -4.98 26.03
CA GLU A 477 -6.06 -3.54 25.86
C GLU A 477 -4.80 -2.66 25.77
N SER A 478 -3.61 -3.21 26.03
CA SER A 478 -2.36 -2.47 25.82
C SER A 478 -2.16 -2.19 24.34
N THR A 479 -2.13 -0.90 23.98
CA THR A 479 -1.72 -0.47 22.65
C THR A 479 -0.34 -1.06 22.34
N PRO A 480 0.05 -1.22 21.06
CA PRO A 480 1.42 -1.61 20.71
C PRO A 480 2.48 -0.77 21.43
N LEU A 481 2.18 0.52 21.63
CA LEU A 481 3.00 1.45 22.40
C LEU A 481 3.02 1.12 23.91
N ASP A 482 1.89 0.75 24.51
CA ASP A 482 1.85 0.33 25.90
C ASP A 482 2.60 -1.00 26.11
N ARG A 483 2.51 -1.92 25.15
CA ARG A 483 3.28 -3.18 25.15
C ARG A 483 4.78 -2.94 25.02
N TYR A 484 5.16 -1.99 24.18
CA TYR A 484 6.53 -1.51 24.06
C TYR A 484 7.02 -0.89 25.38
N ARG A 485 6.23 0.02 25.97
CA ARG A 485 6.55 0.70 27.24
C ARG A 485 6.55 -0.22 28.45
N ALA A 486 5.77 -1.30 28.42
CA ALA A 486 5.67 -2.27 29.51
C ALA A 486 6.82 -3.30 29.51
N ARG A 487 7.70 -3.30 28.50
CA ARG A 487 8.91 -4.13 28.50
C ARG A 487 9.93 -3.58 29.49
N GLU A 488 10.62 -4.47 30.20
CA GLU A 488 11.66 -4.09 31.17
C GLU A 488 12.84 -3.35 30.50
N GLU A 489 13.08 -3.60 29.21
CA GLU A 489 14.20 -3.02 28.45
C GLU A 489 13.74 -2.59 27.04
N PRO A 490 13.09 -1.41 26.89
CA PRO A 490 12.65 -0.88 25.59
C PRO A 490 13.83 -0.66 24.64
N ASP A 491 14.95 -0.19 25.17
CA ASP A 491 16.17 0.10 24.41
C ASP A 491 16.75 -1.14 23.71
N VAL A 492 16.60 -2.33 24.31
CA VAL A 492 17.04 -3.58 23.67
C VAL A 492 16.12 -3.95 22.51
N LEU A 493 14.84 -3.59 22.59
CA LEU A 493 13.88 -3.78 21.51
C LEU A 493 14.22 -2.88 20.32
N ASP A 494 14.61 -1.62 20.57
CA ASP A 494 14.96 -0.66 19.50
C ASP A 494 16.19 -1.10 18.70
N LEU A 495 17.04 -1.93 19.29
CA LEU A 495 18.22 -2.50 18.63
C LEU A 495 17.89 -3.74 17.78
N LEU A 496 16.65 -4.27 17.85
CA LEU A 496 16.24 -5.42 17.05
C LEU A 496 15.85 -4.98 15.63
N PRO A 497 15.98 -5.87 14.63
CA PRO A 497 15.43 -5.63 13.30
C PRO A 497 13.91 -5.36 13.37
N PRO A 498 13.34 -4.54 12.46
CA PRO A 498 11.91 -4.18 12.47
C PRO A 498 10.96 -5.39 12.56
N GLU A 499 11.28 -6.50 11.89
CA GLU A 499 10.48 -7.72 11.96
C GLU A 499 10.47 -8.35 13.37
N GLU A 500 11.60 -8.28 14.07
CA GLU A 500 11.72 -8.78 15.44
C GLU A 500 11.08 -7.85 16.46
N ILE A 501 11.13 -6.53 16.23
CA ILE A 501 10.35 -5.53 16.99
C ILE A 501 8.86 -5.84 16.86
N MET A 502 8.36 -5.98 15.63
CA MET A 502 6.97 -6.30 15.36
C MET A 502 6.59 -7.64 15.99
N LYS A 503 7.45 -8.65 15.87
CA LYS A 503 7.20 -9.94 16.53
C LYS A 503 7.17 -9.80 18.04
N ALA A 504 8.06 -9.02 18.64
CA ALA A 504 8.13 -8.87 20.08
C ALA A 504 6.98 -8.01 20.67
N ILE A 505 6.46 -7.05 19.90
CA ILE A 505 5.31 -6.22 20.29
C ILE A 505 3.99 -6.95 20.05
N TYR A 506 3.83 -7.61 18.89
CA TYR A 506 2.55 -8.18 18.47
C TYR A 506 2.38 -9.67 18.77
N TYR A 507 3.47 -10.45 18.87
CA TYR A 507 3.38 -11.85 19.31
C TYR A 507 3.60 -11.95 20.82
N ARG A 508 2.56 -12.41 21.53
CA ARG A 508 2.70 -12.84 22.92
C ARG A 508 3.83 -13.88 23.02
N PRO A 509 4.84 -13.69 23.89
CA PRO A 509 5.73 -14.77 24.22
C PRO A 509 4.89 -15.92 24.77
N ASP A 510 5.03 -17.11 24.18
CA ASP A 510 4.31 -18.31 24.56
C ASP A 510 4.26 -18.44 26.10
N ARG A 511 3.08 -18.27 26.69
CA ARG A 511 2.83 -18.48 28.14
C ARG A 511 3.23 -19.89 28.62
N ARG A 512 3.63 -20.78 27.72
CA ARG A 512 4.11 -22.15 28.00
C ARG A 512 5.45 -22.22 28.73
N ARG A 513 6.26 -21.16 28.82
CA ARG A 513 7.54 -21.23 29.57
C ARG A 513 7.39 -21.25 31.10
N GLY A 514 6.19 -21.06 31.65
CA GLY A 514 5.93 -21.05 33.10
C GLY A 514 5.55 -22.39 33.75
N ARG A 515 5.47 -23.50 33.01
CA ARG A 515 5.29 -24.84 33.60
C ARG A 515 6.59 -25.64 33.50
N ARG A 516 7.44 -25.51 34.51
CA ARG A 516 8.45 -26.51 34.87
C ARG A 516 8.19 -27.00 36.27
#